data_AF-A0A7V0QTA1-F1
#
_entry.id   AF-A0A7V0QTA1-F1
#
_cell.length_a   1.000
_cell.length_b   1.000
_cell.length_c   1.000
_cell.angle_alpha   90.00
_cell.angle_beta   90.00
_cell.angle_gamma   90.00
#
_symmetry.space_group_name_H-M   'P 1'
#
loop_
_entity.id
_entity.type
_entity.pdbx_description
1 polymer ?
#
loop_
_entity_poly.entity_id
_entity_poly.type
_entity_poly.pdbx_seq_one_letter_code
_entity_poly.pdbx_strand_id
1 'polypeptide(L)'
;MPGFLGIGKLFITSKKFIKADGGIKRIVWMPKQLKEEIKERFIKRAQEEGVPDLLDKIGDEETAPTLEVLLEYLGKVNHPALSMPPILEA
;
A
#
# COMPACT_ATOMS: atom_id res chain seq x y z
N MET A 1 5.94 -10.80 -15.80
CA MET A 1 5.08 -11.89 -15.34
C MET A 1 3.82 -11.26 -14.78
N PRO A 2 2.61 -11.72 -15.14
CA PRO A 2 1.38 -11.19 -14.55
C PRO A 2 1.46 -11.24 -13.02
N GLY A 3 1.08 -10.14 -12.35
CA GLY A 3 1.22 -9.99 -10.89
C GLY A 3 2.57 -9.46 -10.39
N PHE A 4 3.58 -9.31 -11.27
CA PHE A 4 4.90 -8.77 -10.90
C PHE A 4 5.32 -7.60 -11.80
N LEU A 5 5.74 -6.50 -11.18
CA LEU A 5 6.19 -5.29 -11.87
C LEU A 5 7.44 -4.72 -11.19
N GLY A 6 8.49 -4.48 -11.98
CA GLY A 6 9.63 -3.68 -11.54
C GLY A 6 9.34 -2.19 -11.71
N ILE A 7 9.48 -1.39 -10.64
CA ILE A 7 9.19 0.04 -10.64
C ILE A 7 10.30 0.84 -9.95
N GLY A 8 10.45 2.11 -10.33
CA GLY A 8 11.23 3.06 -9.54
C GLY A 8 10.46 3.54 -8.31
N LYS A 9 11.16 3.84 -7.21
CA LYS A 9 10.55 4.26 -5.93
C LYS A 9 9.57 5.43 -6.05
N LEU A 10 9.87 6.42 -6.90
CA LEU A 10 9.02 7.59 -7.07
C LEU A 10 7.70 7.28 -7.79
N PHE A 11 7.65 6.18 -8.56
CA PHE A 11 6.44 5.78 -9.27
C PHE A 11 5.32 5.36 -8.30
N ILE A 12 5.65 4.90 -7.09
CA ILE A 12 4.68 4.56 -6.02
C ILE A 12 3.75 5.75 -5.73
N THR A 13 4.30 6.97 -5.72
CA THR A 13 3.53 8.19 -5.41
C THR A 13 2.87 8.85 -6.62
N SER A 14 2.96 8.21 -7.80
CA SER A 14 2.38 8.73 -9.04
C SER A 14 0.86 8.57 -9.07
N LYS A 15 0.16 9.54 -9.67
CA LYS A 15 -1.29 9.45 -9.96
C LYS A 15 -1.64 8.30 -10.91
N LYS A 16 -0.64 7.74 -11.61
CA LYS A 16 -0.80 6.63 -12.55
C LYS A 16 -0.37 5.28 -11.97
N PHE A 17 0.12 5.25 -10.72
CA PHE A 17 0.53 4.02 -10.06
C PHE A 17 -0.64 3.04 -10.03
N ILE A 18 -0.52 1.88 -10.70
CA ILE A 18 -1.52 0.79 -10.79
C ILE A 18 -2.98 1.27 -10.72
N LYS A 19 -3.30 2.33 -11.49
CA LYS A 19 -4.57 3.06 -11.33
C LYS A 19 -5.79 2.17 -11.59
N ALA A 20 -5.66 1.24 -12.55
CA ALA A 20 -6.70 0.27 -12.86
C ALA A 20 -6.98 -0.69 -11.69
N ASP A 21 -5.94 -1.03 -10.92
CA ASP A 21 -6.04 -1.96 -9.79
C ASP A 21 -6.47 -1.26 -8.49
N GLY A 22 -6.58 0.07 -8.49
CA GLY A 22 -6.98 0.87 -7.33
C GLY A 22 -5.85 1.63 -6.64
N GLY A 23 -4.69 1.75 -7.30
CA GLY A 23 -3.65 2.69 -6.92
C GLY A 23 -2.96 2.40 -5.60
N ILE A 24 -2.54 3.46 -4.90
CA ILE A 24 -1.78 3.34 -3.65
C ILE A 24 -2.53 2.61 -2.53
N LYS A 25 -3.87 2.55 -2.60
CA LYS A 25 -4.73 1.85 -1.62
C LYS A 25 -4.50 0.34 -1.62
N ARG A 26 -3.86 -0.21 -2.65
CA ARG A 26 -3.50 -1.64 -2.76
C ARG A 26 -2.18 -1.99 -2.09
N ILE A 27 -1.39 -1.00 -1.70
CA ILE A 27 -0.13 -1.26 -1.01
C ILE A 27 -0.47 -1.65 0.43
N VAL A 28 -0.09 -2.85 0.84
CA VAL A 28 -0.34 -3.39 2.18
C VAL A 28 0.92 -3.55 3.01
N TRP A 29 2.09 -3.62 2.36
CA TRP A 29 3.38 -3.81 3.02
C TRP A 29 4.47 -3.04 2.27
N MET A 30 5.36 -2.39 3.01
CA MET A 30 6.58 -1.74 2.49
C MET A 30 7.67 -1.73 3.56
N PRO A 31 8.97 -1.78 3.19
CA PRO A 31 10.05 -1.57 4.14
C PRO A 31 9.96 -0.20 4.81
N LYS A 32 10.29 -0.13 6.10
CA LYS A 32 10.23 1.12 6.89
C LYS A 32 11.08 2.24 6.27
N GLN A 33 12.30 1.91 5.84
CA GLN A 33 13.16 2.87 5.15
C GLN A 33 12.49 3.48 3.91
N LEU A 34 11.81 2.65 3.10
CA LEU A 34 11.12 3.13 1.90
C LEU A 34 9.96 4.06 2.29
N LYS A 35 9.18 3.73 3.33
CA LYS A 35 8.11 4.59 3.85
C LYS A 35 8.65 5.95 4.25
N GLU A 36 9.78 6.00 4.96
CA GLU A 36 10.42 7.23 5.39
C GLU A 36 10.89 8.08 4.20
N GLU A 37 11.56 7.45 3.22
CA GLU A 37 12.06 8.13 2.02
C GLU A 37 10.95 8.81 1.18
N ILE A 38 9.77 8.18 1.08
CA ILE A 38 8.66 8.70 0.27
C ILE A 38 7.55 9.33 1.11
N LYS A 39 7.70 9.42 2.44
CA LYS A 39 6.65 9.79 3.41
C LYS A 39 5.87 11.03 3.00
N GLU A 40 6.58 12.12 2.75
CA GLU A 40 5.95 13.41 2.44
C GLU A 40 5.11 13.35 1.15
N ARG A 41 5.64 12.69 0.11
CA ARG A 41 4.95 12.52 -1.17
C ARG A 41 3.78 11.56 -1.05
N PHE A 42 3.95 10.50 -0.26
CA PHE A 42 2.93 9.49 -0.03
C PHE A 42 1.73 10.07 0.70
N ILE A 43 1.94 10.81 1.80
CA ILE A 43 0.86 11.44 2.58
C ILE A 43 0.07 12.41 1.69
N LYS A 44 0.74 13.22 0.87
CA LYS A 44 0.08 14.11 -0.10
C LYS A 44 -0.80 13.32 -1.07
N ARG A 45 -0.29 12.22 -1.65
CA ARG A 45 -1.09 11.38 -2.55
C ARG A 45 -2.24 10.67 -1.83
N ALA A 46 -2.01 10.22 -0.60
CA ALA A 46 -2.99 9.55 0.24
C ALA A 46 -4.16 10.49 0.59
N GLN A 47 -3.87 11.76 0.87
CA GLN A 47 -4.88 12.83 1.00
C GLN A 47 -5.66 13.03 -0.30
N GLU A 48 -5.00 13.11 -1.45
CA GLU A 48 -5.68 13.24 -2.76
C GLU A 48 -6.58 12.03 -3.09
N GLU A 49 -6.28 10.85 -2.53
CA GLU A 49 -7.05 9.61 -2.66
C GLU A 49 -8.17 9.44 -1.61
N GLY A 50 -8.26 10.37 -0.65
CA GLY A 50 -9.25 10.35 0.43
C GLY A 50 -8.92 9.41 1.60
N VAL A 51 -7.67 8.95 1.71
CA VAL A 51 -7.21 8.05 2.79
C VAL A 51 -5.92 8.61 3.40
N PRO A 52 -5.96 9.73 4.14
CA PRO A 52 -4.77 10.43 4.60
C PRO A 52 -3.89 9.61 5.56
N ASP A 53 -4.51 8.68 6.29
CA ASP A 53 -3.90 7.77 7.27
C ASP A 53 -3.41 6.46 6.63
N LEU A 54 -3.37 6.36 5.29
CA LEU A 54 -2.99 5.14 4.59
C LEU A 54 -1.59 4.65 4.97
N LEU A 55 -0.61 5.56 5.10
CA LEU A 55 0.77 5.17 5.37
C LEU A 55 0.91 4.42 6.71
N ASP A 56 0.11 4.80 7.71
CA ASP A 56 0.08 4.20 9.04
C ASP A 56 -0.68 2.87 9.08
N LYS A 57 -1.41 2.54 8.01
CA LYS A 57 -2.13 1.26 7.86
C LYS A 57 -1.32 0.22 7.08
N ILE A 58 -0.20 0.61 6.49
CA ILE A 58 0.67 -0.29 5.72
C ILE A 58 1.62 -0.97 6.70
N GLY A 59 1.76 -2.29 6.60
CA GLY A 59 2.72 -3.06 7.41
C GLY A 59 4.16 -2.82 6.97
N ASP A 60 5.10 -3.13 7.84
CA ASP A 60 6.55 -3.13 7.59
C ASP A 60 7.21 -4.30 8.34
N GLU A 61 8.52 -4.40 8.27
CA GLU A 61 9.31 -5.44 8.93
C GLU A 61 9.19 -5.43 10.46
N GLU A 62 8.83 -4.31 11.10
CA GLU A 62 8.69 -4.21 12.55
C GLU A 62 7.26 -4.56 13.01
N THR A 63 6.25 -4.10 12.26
CA THR A 63 4.82 -4.29 12.59
C THR A 63 4.26 -5.62 12.10
N ALA A 64 4.76 -6.11 10.97
CA ALA A 64 4.24 -7.28 10.28
C ALA A 64 5.37 -8.06 9.56
N PRO A 65 6.21 -8.80 10.32
CA PRO A 65 7.36 -9.52 9.76
C PRO A 65 6.97 -10.77 8.96
N THR A 66 5.77 -11.33 9.17
CA THR A 66 5.26 -12.50 8.45
C THR A 66 3.90 -12.23 7.83
N LEU A 67 3.49 -13.07 6.87
CA LEU A 67 2.21 -12.94 6.18
C LEU A 67 1.03 -13.05 7.14
N GLU A 68 1.10 -13.96 8.12
CA GLU A 68 0.05 -14.17 9.12
C GLU A 68 -0.13 -12.92 9.98
N VAL A 69 0.98 -12.34 10.47
CA VAL A 69 0.96 -11.10 11.26
C VAL A 69 0.46 -9.93 10.41
N LEU A 70 0.83 -9.87 9.14
CA LEU A 70 0.35 -8.87 8.20
C LEU A 70 -1.17 -8.93 8.04
N LEU A 71 -1.74 -10.12 7.83
CA LEU A 71 -3.18 -10.27 7.69
C LEU A 71 -3.94 -9.82 8.94
N GLU A 72 -3.45 -10.19 10.14
CA GLU A 72 -4.03 -9.69 11.39
C GLU A 72 -3.92 -8.17 11.53
N TYR A 73 -2.75 -7.62 11.19
CA TYR A 73 -2.49 -6.19 11.26
C TYR A 73 -3.42 -5.40 10.34
N LEU A 74 -3.57 -5.82 9.08
CA LEU A 74 -4.47 -5.19 8.11
C LEU A 74 -5.92 -5.19 8.60
N GLY A 75 -6.35 -6.27 9.26
CA GLY A 75 -7.68 -6.36 9.88
C GLY A 75 -7.83 -5.36 11.04
N LYS A 76 -6.85 -5.28 11.93
CA LYS A 76 -6.85 -4.37 13.10
C LYS A 76 -6.90 -2.89 12.68
N VAL A 77 -6.15 -2.53 11.64
CA VAL A 77 -6.10 -1.14 11.14
C VAL A 77 -7.19 -0.82 10.11
N ASN A 78 -8.06 -1.79 9.80
CA ASN A 78 -9.10 -1.71 8.80
C ASN A 78 -8.58 -1.18 7.45
N HIS A 79 -7.58 -1.87 6.90
CA HIS A 79 -6.91 -1.45 5.68
C HIS A 79 -7.86 -1.47 4.47
N PRO A 80 -7.89 -0.42 3.62
CA PRO A 80 -8.86 -0.31 2.53
C PRO A 80 -8.80 -1.47 1.53
N ALA A 81 -7.61 -2.05 1.30
CA ALA A 81 -7.45 -3.19 0.39
C ALA A 81 -8.33 -4.39 0.73
N LEU A 82 -8.71 -4.59 2.01
CA LEU A 82 -9.56 -5.71 2.44
C LEU A 82 -11.01 -5.61 1.96
N SER A 83 -11.49 -4.39 1.69
CA SER A 83 -12.86 -4.12 1.22
C SER A 83 -12.95 -3.87 -0.28
N MET A 84 -11.82 -3.89 -0.99
CA MET A 84 -11.77 -3.66 -2.43
C MET A 84 -12.07 -4.94 -3.21
N PRO A 85 -12.53 -4.83 -4.48
CA PRO A 85 -12.73 -5.99 -5.32
C PRO A 85 -11.48 -6.88 -5.40
N PRO A 86 -11.63 -8.20 -5.55
CA PRO A 86 -10.50 -9.10 -5.81
C PRO A 86 -9.65 -8.60 -6.98
N ILE A 87 -8.32 -8.62 -6.82
CA ILE A 87 -7.37 -8.27 -7.91
C ILE A 87 -7.29 -9.40 -8.94
N LEU A 88 -7.41 -10.63 -8.49
CA LEU A 88 -7.46 -11.81 -9.34
C LEU A 88 -8.93 -12.07 -9.66
N GLU A 89 -9.28 -12.09 -10.96
CA GLU A 89 -10.50 -12.78 -11.38
C GLU A 89 -10.29 -14.29 -11.17
N ALA A 90 -11.35 -14.96 -10.72
CA ALA A 90 -11.37 -16.41 -10.50
C ALA A 90 -11.28 -17.17 -11.83
#